data_AF-A0A6B3FWC8-F1
#
_entry.id   AF-A0A6B3FWC8-F1
#
_cell.length_a   1.000
_cell.length_b   1.000
_cell.length_c   1.000
_cell.angle_alpha   90.00
_cell.angle_beta   90.00
_cell.angle_gamma   90.00
#
_symmetry.space_group_name_H-M   'P 1'
#
loop_
_entity.id
_entity.type
_entity.pdbx_description
1 polymer ?
#
loop_
_entity_poly.entity_id
_entity_poly.type
_entity_poly.pdbx_seq_one_letter_code
_entity_poly.pdbx_strand_id
1 'polypeptide(L)'
;MHPNPFDEMAAAQHPLGIAMQTAGITLDLRETLETYGGTAERAAIVGTLRRRWADVEPEARAALLLTFAWASREAEMTFADDQAGLYAAEFHRHASEFQGDSEAFHGPRFPSMPLPGQAGTLASSLGFDREDTDISLKTVLLLMEPVYRKGQQ
;
A
#
# COMPACT_ATOMS: atom_id res chain seq x y z
N MET A 1 -11.44 -23.04 27.14
CA MET A 1 -11.03 -23.93 26.04
C MET A 1 -9.72 -23.35 25.52
N HIS A 2 -8.59 -24.03 25.74
CA HIS A 2 -7.31 -23.55 25.21
C HIS A 2 -7.31 -23.78 23.70
N PRO A 3 -6.89 -22.79 22.87
CA PRO A 3 -6.76 -23.00 21.44
C PRO A 3 -5.75 -24.12 21.16
N ASN A 4 -6.01 -24.90 20.13
CA ASN A 4 -5.09 -25.94 19.70
C ASN A 4 -3.82 -25.29 19.11
N PRO A 5 -2.61 -25.65 19.56
CA PRO A 5 -1.36 -25.06 19.07
C PRO A 5 -1.19 -25.16 17.54
N PHE A 6 -1.79 -26.16 16.89
CA PHE A 6 -1.77 -26.26 15.42
C PHE A 6 -2.66 -25.20 14.74
N ASP A 7 -3.77 -24.82 15.36
CA ASP A 7 -4.65 -23.75 14.85
C ASP A 7 -3.98 -22.37 15.02
N GLU A 8 -3.24 -22.18 16.12
CA GLU A 8 -2.43 -20.98 16.34
C GLU A 8 -1.28 -20.88 15.32
N MET A 9 -0.59 -21.99 15.02
CA MET A 9 0.45 -22.03 13.99
C MET A 9 -0.11 -21.74 12.59
N ALA A 10 -1.25 -22.34 12.23
CA ALA A 10 -1.90 -22.08 10.94
C ALA A 10 -2.37 -20.62 10.82
N ALA A 11 -2.96 -20.06 11.89
CA ALA A 11 -3.37 -18.66 11.92
C ALA A 11 -2.19 -17.69 11.80
N ALA A 12 -1.00 -18.05 12.31
CA ALA A 12 0.21 -17.23 12.22
C ALA A 12 0.89 -17.29 10.84
N GLN A 13 0.68 -18.35 10.05
CA GLN A 13 1.26 -18.48 8.71
C GLN A 13 0.73 -17.44 7.72
N HIS A 14 -0.55 -17.08 7.84
CA HIS A 14 -1.20 -16.15 6.92
C HIS A 14 -0.63 -14.70 7.02
N PRO A 15 -0.54 -14.07 8.21
CA PRO A 15 0.12 -12.78 8.38
C PRO A 15 1.59 -12.76 7.93
N LEU A 16 2.32 -13.85 8.16
CA LEU A 16 3.71 -13.98 7.70
C LEU A 16 3.81 -13.98 6.17
N GLY A 17 2.91 -14.70 5.48
CA GLY A 17 2.83 -14.69 4.02
C GLY A 17 2.57 -13.29 3.46
N ILE A 18 1.60 -12.56 4.04
CA ILE A 18 1.32 -11.16 3.66
C ILE A 18 2.54 -10.27 3.89
N ALA A 19 3.18 -10.35 5.06
CA ALA A 19 4.35 -9.54 5.37
C ALA A 19 5.52 -9.80 4.40
N MET A 20 5.78 -11.06 4.06
CA MET A 20 6.81 -11.42 3.07
C MET A 20 6.48 -10.87 1.68
N GLN A 21 5.22 -10.97 1.24
CA GLN A 21 4.80 -10.45 -0.05
C GLN A 21 4.92 -8.92 -0.10
N THR A 22 4.49 -8.22 0.96
CA THR A 22 4.63 -6.76 1.13
C THR A 22 6.08 -6.32 0.97
N ALA A 23 7.03 -7.01 1.60
CA ALA A 23 8.46 -6.67 1.45
C ALA A 23 8.95 -6.87 0.02
N GLY A 24 8.62 -8.00 -0.61
CA GLY A 24 9.01 -8.31 -1.98
C GLY A 24 8.49 -7.28 -2.99
N ILE A 25 7.19 -6.99 -2.95
CA ILE A 25 6.58 -6.04 -3.88
C ILE A 25 7.01 -4.59 -3.63
N THR A 26 7.30 -4.21 -2.37
CA THR A 26 7.86 -2.89 -2.05
C THR A 26 9.19 -2.66 -2.78
N LEU A 27 10.05 -3.68 -2.83
CA LEU A 27 11.32 -3.59 -3.57
C LEU A 27 11.07 -3.42 -5.07
N ASP A 28 10.15 -4.18 -5.66
CA ASP A 28 9.85 -4.05 -7.10
C ASP A 28 9.28 -2.67 -7.45
N LEU A 29 8.40 -2.13 -6.60
CA LEU A 29 7.86 -0.78 -6.76
C LEU A 29 8.99 0.25 -6.73
N ARG A 30 9.90 0.14 -5.75
CA ARG A 30 11.07 1.04 -5.63
C ARG A 30 11.98 0.95 -6.85
N GLU A 31 12.39 -0.26 -7.23
CA GLU A 31 13.30 -0.49 -8.35
C GLU A 31 12.69 -0.04 -9.67
N THR A 32 11.37 -0.24 -9.84
CA THR A 32 10.66 0.27 -11.01
C THR A 32 10.61 1.80 -10.98
N LEU A 33 10.26 2.44 -9.86
CA LEU A 33 10.33 3.90 -9.76
C LEU A 33 11.72 4.42 -10.11
N GLU A 34 12.77 3.85 -9.54
CA GLU A 34 14.17 4.21 -9.83
C GLU A 34 14.50 4.09 -11.33
N THR A 35 14.19 2.94 -11.94
CA THR A 35 14.43 2.67 -13.37
C THR A 35 13.76 3.70 -14.27
N TYR A 36 12.59 4.22 -13.87
CA TYR A 36 11.81 5.18 -14.64
C TYR A 36 11.94 6.63 -14.14
N GLY A 37 12.99 6.95 -13.38
CA GLY A 37 13.33 8.33 -13.00
C GLY A 37 12.50 8.89 -11.85
N GLY A 38 11.92 8.03 -11.02
CA GLY A 38 11.06 8.40 -9.90
C GLY A 38 9.73 9.00 -10.32
N THR A 39 9.14 8.52 -11.43
CA THR A 39 7.85 8.98 -11.95
C THR A 39 6.81 7.85 -11.89
N ALA A 40 5.78 8.01 -11.08
CA ALA A 40 4.71 7.04 -10.89
C ALA A 40 3.96 6.73 -12.19
N GLU A 41 3.70 7.73 -13.04
CA GLU A 41 3.00 7.54 -14.32
C GLU A 41 3.75 6.58 -15.25
N ARG A 42 5.07 6.68 -15.30
CA ARG A 42 5.91 5.83 -16.15
C ARG A 42 6.07 4.45 -15.54
N ALA A 43 6.21 4.35 -14.22
CA ALA A 43 6.30 3.07 -13.52
C ALA A 43 4.98 2.27 -13.61
N ALA A 44 3.83 2.93 -13.52
CA ALA A 44 2.52 2.27 -13.50
C ALA A 44 2.17 1.52 -14.80
N ILE A 45 2.73 1.93 -15.94
CA ILE A 45 2.46 1.29 -17.24
C ILE A 45 3.38 0.08 -17.53
N VAL A 46 4.33 -0.22 -16.64
CA VAL A 46 5.30 -1.31 -16.83
C VAL A 46 4.60 -2.66 -16.72
N GLY A 47 4.55 -3.41 -17.83
CA GLY A 47 3.77 -4.64 -17.91
C GLY A 47 4.24 -5.77 -16.97
N THR A 48 5.52 -5.81 -16.59
CA THR A 48 6.01 -6.78 -15.58
C THR A 48 5.55 -6.42 -14.17
N LEU A 49 5.61 -5.14 -13.79
CA LEU A 49 5.13 -4.67 -12.50
C LEU A 49 3.60 -4.84 -12.39
N ARG A 50 2.84 -4.51 -13.43
CA ARG A 50 1.38 -4.69 -13.47
C ARG A 50 0.96 -6.15 -13.25
N ARG A 51 1.59 -7.09 -13.97
CA ARG A 51 1.32 -8.52 -13.78
C ARG A 51 1.66 -8.96 -12.37
N ARG A 52 2.83 -8.56 -11.86
CA ARG A 52 3.25 -8.91 -10.51
C ARG A 52 2.30 -8.34 -9.45
N TRP A 53 1.84 -7.10 -9.62
CA TRP A 53 0.86 -6.46 -8.74
C TRP A 53 -0.51 -7.15 -8.77
N ALA A 54 -0.94 -7.64 -9.93
CA ALA A 54 -2.18 -8.41 -10.06
C ALA A 54 -2.15 -9.74 -9.31
N ASP A 55 -0.96 -10.32 -9.14
CA ASP A 55 -0.74 -11.57 -8.38
C ASP A 55 -0.52 -11.32 -6.87
N VAL A 56 -0.52 -10.06 -6.42
CA VAL A 56 -0.39 -9.73 -4.99
C VAL A 56 -1.72 -9.99 -4.29
N GLU A 57 -1.66 -10.58 -3.09
CA GLU A 57 -2.85 -10.81 -2.28
C GLU A 57 -3.52 -9.46 -1.95
N PRO A 58 -4.86 -9.37 -2.02
CA PRO A 58 -5.59 -8.14 -1.72
C PRO A 58 -5.18 -7.45 -0.41
N GLU A 59 -4.94 -8.24 0.64
CA GLU A 59 -4.50 -7.78 1.96
C GLU A 59 -3.14 -7.07 1.87
N ALA A 60 -2.20 -7.61 1.09
CA ALA A 60 -0.90 -6.99 0.88
C ALA A 60 -1.03 -5.69 0.08
N ARG A 61 -1.89 -5.65 -0.95
CA ARG A 61 -2.18 -4.40 -1.70
C ARG A 61 -2.76 -3.33 -0.78
N ALA A 62 -3.75 -3.69 0.04
CA ALA A 62 -4.37 -2.78 1.01
C ALA A 62 -3.35 -2.28 2.06
N ALA A 63 -2.52 -3.18 2.58
CA ALA A 63 -1.49 -2.84 3.55
C ALA A 63 -0.46 -1.85 2.97
N LEU A 64 -0.07 -2.01 1.71
CA LEU A 64 0.87 -1.12 1.02
C LEU A 64 0.26 0.26 0.76
N LEU A 65 -1.00 0.33 0.32
CA LEU A 65 -1.71 1.60 0.17
C LEU A 65 -1.70 2.38 1.48
N LEU A 66 -2.01 1.71 2.60
CA LEU A 66 -2.02 2.35 3.92
C LEU A 66 -0.62 2.76 4.40
N THR A 67 0.38 1.89 4.16
CA THR A 67 1.79 2.15 4.50
C THR A 67 2.32 3.39 3.79
N PHE A 68 2.10 3.48 2.49
CA PHE A 68 2.59 4.62 1.71
C PHE A 68 1.73 5.87 1.90
N ALA A 69 0.45 5.73 2.23
CA ALA A 69 -0.35 6.86 2.71
C ALA A 69 0.33 7.50 3.93
N TRP A 70 0.63 6.70 4.97
CA TRP A 70 1.31 7.17 6.16
C TRP A 70 2.69 7.76 5.86
N ALA A 71 3.51 7.05 5.08
CA ALA A 71 4.87 7.50 4.77
C ALA A 71 4.89 8.81 3.97
N SER A 72 3.88 9.05 3.12
CA SER A 72 3.74 10.28 2.33
C SER A 72 3.22 11.48 3.12
N ARG A 73 2.74 11.30 4.35
CA ARG A 73 1.87 12.27 5.05
C ARG A 73 2.45 13.68 5.25
N GLU A 74 3.77 13.81 5.28
CA GLU A 74 4.47 15.09 5.46
C GLU A 74 5.06 15.64 4.16
N ALA A 75 4.92 14.90 3.06
CA ALA A 75 5.49 15.28 1.79
C ALA A 75 4.49 16.08 0.96
N GLU A 76 5.00 17.04 0.20
CA GLU A 76 4.20 17.69 -0.84
C GLU A 76 3.95 16.68 -1.98
N MET A 77 2.67 16.49 -2.31
CA MET A 77 2.24 15.57 -3.34
C MET A 77 1.72 16.30 -4.57
N THR A 78 2.08 15.78 -5.74
CA THR A 78 1.40 16.10 -6.99
C THR A 78 0.51 14.93 -7.36
N PHE A 79 -0.77 15.19 -7.63
CA PHE A 79 -1.74 14.16 -7.98
C PHE A 79 -2.02 14.19 -9.48
N ALA A 80 -2.19 13.01 -10.07
CA ALA A 80 -2.68 12.88 -11.43
C ALA A 80 -4.17 13.26 -11.51
N ASP A 81 -4.62 13.78 -12.66
CA ASP A 81 -6.04 14.10 -12.90
C ASP A 81 -6.81 12.87 -13.41
N ASP A 82 -6.73 11.77 -12.66
CA ASP A 82 -7.43 10.53 -12.94
C ASP A 82 -7.87 9.83 -11.65
N GLN A 83 -8.58 8.71 -11.77
CA GLN A 83 -9.10 7.97 -10.60
C GLN A 83 -8.00 7.57 -9.62
N ALA A 84 -6.83 7.15 -10.12
CA ALA A 84 -5.72 6.76 -9.24
C ALA A 84 -5.18 7.95 -8.45
N GLY A 85 -5.12 9.13 -9.08
CA GLY A 85 -4.77 10.39 -8.43
C GLY A 85 -5.79 10.83 -7.39
N LEU A 86 -7.09 10.68 -7.65
CA LEU A 86 -8.14 10.94 -6.66
C LEU A 86 -8.01 10.05 -5.41
N TYR A 87 -7.79 8.75 -5.61
CA TYR A 87 -7.53 7.84 -4.48
C TYR A 87 -6.26 8.21 -3.73
N ALA A 88 -5.16 8.54 -4.42
CA ALA A 88 -3.91 8.94 -3.78
C ALA A 88 -4.09 10.22 -2.94
N ALA A 89 -4.83 11.21 -3.45
CA ALA A 89 -5.17 12.42 -2.72
C ALA A 89 -5.96 12.11 -1.44
N GLU A 90 -6.95 11.23 -1.53
CA GLU A 90 -7.78 10.86 -0.38
C GLU A 90 -6.99 10.07 0.69
N PHE A 91 -6.14 9.13 0.27
CA PHE A 91 -5.23 8.42 1.18
C PHE A 91 -4.26 9.38 1.88
N HIS A 92 -3.61 10.25 1.12
CA HIS A 92 -2.67 11.24 1.67
C HIS A 92 -3.38 12.17 2.65
N ARG A 93 -4.58 12.67 2.31
CA ARG A 93 -5.40 13.51 3.19
C ARG A 93 -5.73 12.81 4.50
N HIS A 94 -6.20 11.56 4.45
CA HIS A 94 -6.46 10.80 5.68
C HIS A 94 -5.22 10.64 6.54
N ALA A 95 -4.06 10.38 5.95
CA ALA A 95 -2.81 10.23 6.69
C ALA A 95 -2.27 11.55 7.25
N SER A 96 -2.39 12.66 6.51
CA SER A 96 -1.91 13.98 6.95
C SER A 96 -2.79 14.54 8.08
N GLU A 97 -4.11 14.38 7.98
CA GLU A 97 -5.08 14.84 8.99
C GLU A 97 -5.13 13.95 10.24
N PHE A 98 -4.61 12.72 10.18
CA PHE A 98 -4.70 11.78 11.30
C PHE A 98 -3.93 12.26 12.54
N GLN A 99 -4.64 12.33 13.66
CA GLN A 99 -4.07 12.66 14.97
C GLN A 99 -3.67 11.36 15.68
N GLY A 100 -2.37 11.08 15.74
CA GLY A 100 -1.83 9.89 16.36
C GLY A 100 -0.48 9.51 15.77
N ASP A 101 0.01 8.35 16.19
CA ASP A 101 1.23 7.75 15.65
C ASP A 101 0.90 6.71 14.56
N SER A 102 1.96 6.10 14.02
CA SER A 102 1.86 5.11 12.96
C SER A 102 1.12 3.86 13.42
N GLU A 103 1.31 3.44 14.67
CA GLU A 103 0.67 2.25 15.22
C GLU A 103 -0.85 2.45 15.32
N ALA A 104 -1.30 3.62 15.78
CA ALA A 104 -2.71 3.97 15.82
C ALA A 104 -3.34 4.08 14.43
N PHE A 105 -2.59 4.58 13.43
CA PHE A 105 -3.06 4.70 12.05
C PHE A 105 -3.22 3.34 11.35
N HIS A 106 -2.28 2.42 11.54
CA HIS A 106 -2.29 1.10 10.91
C HIS A 106 -3.11 0.07 11.70
N GLY A 107 -3.24 0.26 13.01
CA GLY A 107 -3.93 -0.64 13.92
C GLY A 107 -3.07 -1.80 14.43
N PRO A 108 -3.44 -2.40 15.58
CA PRO A 108 -2.61 -3.34 16.32
C PRO A 108 -2.42 -4.71 15.65
N ARG A 109 -3.14 -4.99 14.56
CA ARG A 109 -3.07 -6.26 13.82
C ARG A 109 -2.35 -6.13 12.50
N PHE A 110 -1.89 -4.94 12.14
CA PHE A 110 -1.23 -4.67 10.86
C PHE A 110 -0.05 -5.64 10.60
N PRO A 111 0.12 -6.16 9.37
CA PRO A 111 -0.64 -5.88 8.14
C PRO A 111 -1.95 -6.67 8.01
N SER A 112 -2.38 -7.39 9.04
CA SER A 112 -3.57 -8.22 9.01
C SER A 112 -4.85 -7.39 9.10
N MET A 113 -5.88 -7.87 8.42
CA MET A 113 -7.22 -7.31 8.45
C MET A 113 -7.93 -7.51 9.82
N PRO A 114 -8.92 -6.67 10.17
CA PRO A 114 -9.35 -5.46 9.44
C PRO A 114 -8.41 -4.27 9.68
N LEU A 115 -8.22 -3.44 8.65
CA LEU A 115 -7.53 -2.16 8.76
C LEU A 115 -8.47 -1.10 9.38
N PRO A 116 -7.98 -0.23 10.28
CA PRO A 116 -8.84 0.70 11.00
C PRO A 116 -9.20 1.96 10.19
N GLY A 117 -10.30 2.59 10.58
CA GLY A 117 -10.67 3.94 10.12
C GLY A 117 -11.09 4.04 8.64
N GLN A 118 -11.21 5.29 8.19
CA GLN A 118 -11.62 5.61 6.82
C GLN A 118 -10.55 5.20 5.80
N ALA A 119 -9.27 5.47 6.10
CA ALA A 119 -8.16 5.03 5.26
C ALA A 119 -8.10 3.50 5.13
N GLY A 120 -8.30 2.75 6.22
CA GLY A 120 -8.36 1.28 6.17
C GLY A 120 -9.52 0.75 5.35
N THR A 121 -10.70 1.38 5.45
CA THR A 121 -11.86 1.06 4.61
C THR A 121 -11.56 1.30 3.13
N LEU A 122 -10.96 2.44 2.81
CA LEU A 122 -10.59 2.79 1.44
C LEU A 122 -9.53 1.84 0.87
N ALA A 123 -8.50 1.50 1.67
CA ALA A 123 -7.46 0.54 1.32
C ALA A 123 -8.03 -0.84 1.05
N SER A 124 -9.01 -1.26 1.85
CA SER A 124 -9.71 -2.54 1.66
C SER A 124 -10.54 -2.53 0.38
N SER A 125 -11.30 -1.45 0.13
CA SER A 125 -12.09 -1.32 -1.09
C SER A 125 -11.22 -1.41 -2.33
N LEU A 126 -10.17 -0.59 -2.40
CA LEU A 126 -9.32 -0.49 -3.59
C LEU A 126 -8.36 -1.70 -3.73
N GLY A 127 -7.86 -2.24 -2.61
CA GLY A 127 -6.94 -3.38 -2.62
C GLY A 127 -7.62 -4.72 -2.92
N PHE A 128 -8.93 -4.86 -2.69
CA PHE A 128 -9.68 -6.08 -2.96
C PHE A 128 -10.41 -6.08 -4.29
N ASP A 129 -10.66 -4.92 -4.88
CA ASP A 129 -11.21 -4.85 -6.21
C ASP A 129 -10.18 -5.33 -7.25
N ARG A 130 -10.56 -6.34 -8.04
CA ARG A 130 -9.70 -6.90 -9.09
C ARG A 130 -9.78 -6.07 -10.37
N GLU A 131 -10.89 -5.41 -10.61
CA GLU A 131 -11.09 -4.54 -11.77
C GLU A 131 -10.22 -3.28 -11.63
N ASP A 132 -9.98 -2.83 -10.39
CA ASP A 132 -9.16 -1.66 -10.07
C ASP A 132 -7.68 -1.98 -9.80
N THR A 133 -7.19 -3.13 -10.27
CA THR A 133 -5.79 -3.55 -10.04
C THR A 133 -4.78 -2.52 -10.60
N ASP A 134 -5.04 -1.96 -11.78
CA ASP A 134 -4.17 -0.91 -12.36
C ASP A 134 -4.30 0.43 -11.61
N ILE A 135 -5.51 0.75 -11.13
CA ILE A 135 -5.77 1.96 -10.34
C ILE A 135 -5.03 1.87 -9.02
N SER A 136 -5.19 0.76 -8.28
CA SER A 136 -4.50 0.52 -7.01
C SER A 136 -2.97 0.54 -7.16
N LEU A 137 -2.42 0.01 -8.26
CA LEU A 137 -1.00 0.09 -8.55
C LEU A 137 -0.54 1.55 -8.73
N LYS A 138 -1.24 2.30 -9.57
CA LYS A 138 -0.86 3.70 -9.82
C LYS A 138 -1.02 4.54 -8.55
N THR A 139 -2.07 4.31 -7.77
CA THR A 139 -2.29 4.97 -6.48
C THR A 139 -1.13 4.70 -5.51
N VAL A 140 -0.69 3.46 -5.34
CA VAL A 140 0.42 3.16 -4.43
C VAL A 140 1.74 3.78 -4.91
N LEU A 141 1.99 3.81 -6.23
CA LEU A 141 3.17 4.46 -6.80
C LEU A 141 3.15 5.97 -6.59
N LEU A 142 2.00 6.63 -6.75
CA LEU A 142 1.84 8.06 -6.47
C LEU A 142 2.14 8.38 -5.01
N LEU A 143 1.68 7.56 -4.07
CA LEU A 143 1.98 7.70 -2.64
C LEU A 143 3.46 7.45 -2.32
N MET A 144 4.10 6.50 -3.02
CA MET A 144 5.50 6.13 -2.80
C MET A 144 6.50 7.11 -3.41
N GLU A 145 6.18 7.73 -4.55
CA GLU A 145 7.04 8.67 -5.26
C GLU A 145 7.66 9.78 -4.38
N PRO A 146 6.90 10.55 -3.59
CA PRO A 146 7.46 11.60 -2.75
C PRO A 146 8.38 11.05 -1.64
N VAL A 147 8.06 9.86 -1.11
CA VAL A 147 8.86 9.17 -0.09
C VAL A 147 10.20 8.76 -0.68
N TYR A 148 10.18 8.20 -1.90
CA TYR A 148 11.38 7.84 -2.64
C TYR A 148 12.28 9.06 -2.89
N ARG A 149 11.72 10.19 -3.33
CA ARG A 149 12.48 11.42 -3.58
C ARG A 149 13.13 11.98 -2.32
N LYS A 150 12.42 11.98 -1.19
CA LYS A 150 12.97 12.44 0.11
C LYS A 150 14.17 11.60 0.56
N GLY A 151 14.20 10.31 0.25
CA GLY A 151 15.31 9.41 0.59
C GLY A 151 16.56 9.55 -0.28
N GLN A 152 16.52 10.33 -1.36
CA GLN A 152 17.65 10.60 -2.26
C GLN A 152 18.36 11.93 -1.98
N GLN A 153 17.82 12.74 -1.05
CA GLN A 153 18.36 14.04 -0.63
C GLN A 153 19.21 13.88 0.64
#